data_AF-A0AAV2TN81-F1
#
_entry.id   AF-A0AAV2TN81-F1
#
_cell.length_a   1.000
_cell.length_b   1.000
_cell.length_c   1.000
_cell.angle_alpha   90.00
_cell.angle_beta   90.00
_cell.angle_gamma   90.00
#
_symmetry.space_group_name_H-M   'P 1'
#
loop_
_entity.id
_entity.type
_entity.pdbx_description
1 polymer ?
#
loop_
_entity_poly.entity_id
_entity_poly.type
_entity_poly.pdbx_seq_one_letter_code
_entity_poly.pdbx_strand_id
1 'polypeptide(L)'
;MDQALRLDGHHPDFRNYPQDIDLLEVVKSIRRGMPVHQHPINDPELFVIQTPKWTCSKYRRKSINVSGKFPLDVIVLIKSCAACFKNRAHARSTYMQPHLWGSFRVQFAFVVGLPCLQTMDRLNLEGVDVTIQDRRITDEVRLKRTVTMIYKESETFEDLLIGSFHDTYYNLTLKRILTFRWAFVFCQGQAPLFLFIDDDISIIPENLVKFVRKIPHREKLFFNGGCFGSNPVVPRPDGGFNQWAVSEDEFPWKEYPPYSLGAGNLVGAEMVVDAAIAMAFTRFLRMDDVFTGIVWKKLNYPTLGIPGFRLQISSAREMSDTIITFTDLADKYMDWKSGKIGSTKK
;
A
#
# COMPACT_ATOMS: atom_id res chain seq x y z
N MET A 1 14.30 16.43 23.70
CA MET A 1 12.97 16.60 23.11
C MET A 1 12.26 15.25 22.90
N ASP A 2 12.95 14.23 22.39
CA ASP A 2 12.35 12.90 22.08
C ASP A 2 11.88 12.07 23.30
N GLN A 3 12.46 12.24 24.49
CA GLN A 3 11.99 11.57 25.71
C GLN A 3 10.74 12.22 26.32
N ALA A 4 10.54 13.53 26.15
CA ALA A 4 9.43 14.26 26.76
C ALA A 4 8.08 13.98 26.08
N LEU A 5 8.11 13.54 24.81
CA LEU A 5 6.92 13.13 24.04
C LEU A 5 6.55 11.66 24.25
N ARG A 6 7.37 10.90 24.99
CA ARG A 6 7.09 9.53 25.46
C ARG A 6 6.36 9.59 26.80
N LEU A 7 5.28 10.38 26.90
CA LEU A 7 4.47 10.47 28.12
C LEU A 7 3.87 9.10 28.43
N ASP A 8 4.22 8.56 29.59
CA ASP A 8 3.92 7.24 30.15
C ASP A 8 3.98 6.06 29.15
N GLY A 9 4.93 5.15 29.37
CA GLY A 9 5.11 3.91 28.59
C GLY A 9 3.91 2.96 28.56
N HIS A 10 2.79 3.33 29.19
CA HIS A 10 1.52 2.61 29.22
C HIS A 10 0.44 3.18 28.28
N HIS A 11 0.53 4.44 27.83
CA HIS A 11 -0.47 5.05 26.94
C HIS A 11 0.18 5.86 25.81
N PRO A 12 0.29 5.30 24.59
CA PRO A 12 0.93 5.99 23.49
C PRO A 12 0.13 7.23 23.03
N ASP A 13 0.74 8.41 23.12
CA ASP A 13 0.23 9.60 22.42
C ASP A 13 0.81 9.70 21.01
N PHE A 14 0.28 8.87 20.12
CA PHE A 14 0.69 8.85 18.71
C PHE A 14 0.53 10.19 18.00
N ARG A 15 -0.37 11.07 18.47
CA ARG A 15 -0.67 12.35 17.82
C ARG A 15 0.52 13.31 17.88
N ASN A 16 1.23 13.29 19.01
CA ASN A 16 2.29 14.25 19.31
C ASN A 16 3.69 13.69 19.09
N TYR A 17 3.82 12.48 18.55
CA TYR A 17 5.10 11.86 18.26
C TYR A 17 5.45 11.88 16.76
N PRO A 18 6.74 12.11 16.42
CA PRO A 18 7.83 12.58 17.28
C PRO A 18 7.83 14.12 17.36
N GLN A 19 6.81 14.78 16.80
CA GLN A 19 6.64 16.22 16.81
C GLN A 19 5.28 16.54 17.40
N ASP A 20 5.27 17.45 18.37
CA ASP A 20 4.06 18.02 18.96
C ASP A 20 3.46 19.06 18.00
N ILE A 21 2.66 18.56 17.05
CA ILE A 21 2.10 19.35 15.95
C ILE A 21 0.63 18.99 15.74
N ASP A 22 -0.19 19.99 15.44
CA ASP A 22 -1.54 19.73 14.93
C ASP A 22 -1.45 19.35 13.45
N LEU A 23 -1.34 18.04 13.20
CA LEU A 23 -1.20 17.53 11.85
C LEU A 23 -2.44 17.80 10.97
N LEU A 24 -3.63 17.91 11.57
CA LEU A 24 -4.85 18.24 10.84
C LEU A 24 -4.78 19.67 10.32
N GLU A 25 -4.30 20.62 11.13
CA GLU A 25 -4.14 22.00 10.69
C GLU A 25 -2.99 22.16 9.67
N VAL A 26 -1.90 21.40 9.82
CA VAL A 26 -0.82 21.34 8.82
C VAL A 26 -1.35 20.86 7.46
N VAL A 27 -2.09 19.75 7.43
CA VAL A 27 -2.71 19.22 6.21
C VAL A 27 -3.68 20.24 5.61
N LYS A 28 -4.56 20.82 6.42
CA LYS A 28 -5.52 21.83 5.98
C LYS A 28 -4.84 23.08 5.41
N SER A 29 -3.73 23.52 6.02
CA SER A 29 -2.94 24.66 5.55
C SER A 29 -2.28 24.37 4.20
N ILE A 30 -1.59 23.23 4.07
CA ILE A 30 -0.95 22.81 2.82
C ILE A 30 -1.97 22.65 1.69
N ARG A 31 -3.13 22.04 1.98
CA ARG A 31 -4.23 21.91 1.00
C ARG A 31 -4.77 23.25 0.50
N ARG A 32 -4.69 24.29 1.32
CA ARG A 32 -5.09 25.68 0.98
C ARG A 32 -3.96 26.51 0.37
N GLY A 33 -2.76 25.94 0.20
CA GLY A 33 -1.57 26.67 -0.25
C GLY A 33 -1.06 27.68 0.77
N MET A 34 -1.40 27.51 2.06
CA MET A 34 -0.93 28.37 3.14
C MET A 34 0.40 27.84 3.71
N PRO A 35 1.29 28.72 4.20
CA PRO A 35 2.54 28.31 4.83
C PRO A 35 2.26 27.51 6.11
N VAL A 36 3.21 26.63 6.46
CA VAL A 36 3.22 25.89 7.73
C VAL A 36 4.47 26.28 8.52
N HIS A 37 4.34 26.34 9.85
CA HIS A 37 5.40 26.84 10.72
C HIS A 37 6.49 25.79 11.03
N GLN A 38 6.20 24.52 10.82
CA GLN A 38 7.11 23.41 11.09
C GLN A 38 7.55 22.75 9.80
N HIS A 39 8.82 22.35 9.74
CA HIS A 39 9.36 21.62 8.62
C HIS A 39 8.99 20.13 8.69
N PRO A 40 8.81 19.47 7.54
CA PRO A 40 8.64 18.02 7.50
C PRO A 40 9.90 17.32 8.02
N ILE A 41 9.72 16.14 8.61
CA ILE A 41 10.79 15.31 9.20
C ILE A 41 11.05 14.01 8.44
N ASN A 42 10.20 13.70 7.46
CA ASN A 42 10.24 12.49 6.66
C ASN A 42 9.87 12.82 5.21
N ASP A 43 10.60 13.76 4.62
CA ASP A 43 10.42 14.20 3.24
C ASP A 43 11.61 13.78 2.37
N PRO A 44 11.78 12.48 2.08
CA PRO A 44 12.85 12.01 1.23
C PRO A 44 12.65 12.49 -0.22
N GLU A 45 13.75 12.77 -0.91
CA GLU A 45 13.75 13.03 -2.35
C GLU A 45 13.38 11.77 -3.11
N LEU A 46 12.09 11.67 -3.50
CA LEU A 46 11.54 10.56 -4.26
C LEU A 46 11.00 11.08 -5.59
N PHE A 47 11.62 10.66 -6.68
CA PHE A 47 11.16 10.97 -8.03
C PHE A 47 10.63 9.73 -8.75
N VAL A 48 9.72 9.97 -9.67
CA VAL A 48 9.13 8.95 -10.53
C VAL A 48 10.02 8.80 -11.76
N ILE A 49 10.61 7.62 -11.92
CA ILE A 49 11.43 7.28 -13.09
C ILE A 49 10.52 6.99 -14.29
N GLN A 50 9.45 6.22 -14.05
CA GLN A 50 8.46 5.90 -15.05
C GLN A 50 7.07 5.84 -14.43
N THR A 51 6.08 6.37 -15.13
CA THR A 51 4.68 6.37 -14.71
C THR A 51 3.87 5.44 -15.61
N PRO A 52 2.83 4.76 -15.08
CA PRO A 52 1.85 4.07 -15.91
C PRO A 52 1.26 5.03 -16.93
N LYS A 53 1.07 4.59 -18.17
CA LYS A 53 0.59 5.45 -19.26
C LYS A 53 -0.91 5.67 -19.18
N TRP A 54 -1.67 4.62 -18.86
CA TRP A 54 -3.13 4.62 -18.89
C TRP A 54 -3.76 4.95 -17.55
N THR A 55 -3.10 4.57 -16.46
CA THR A 55 -3.56 4.82 -15.09
C THR A 55 -3.21 6.25 -14.70
N CYS A 56 -4.23 7.03 -14.34
CA CYS A 56 -4.06 8.42 -13.93
C CYS A 56 -3.45 9.38 -14.99
N SER A 57 -3.69 9.11 -16.28
CA SER A 57 -3.09 9.92 -17.36
C SER A 57 -3.64 11.35 -17.41
N LYS A 58 -2.74 12.33 -17.64
CA LYS A 58 -3.03 13.78 -17.62
C LYS A 58 -4.09 14.24 -18.62
N TYR A 59 -4.34 13.47 -19.69
CA TYR A 59 -5.30 13.80 -20.75
C TYR A 59 -6.77 13.73 -20.32
N ARG A 60 -7.06 13.24 -19.10
CA ARG A 60 -8.40 13.26 -18.50
C ARG A 60 -8.65 14.41 -17.52
N ARG A 61 -7.77 15.41 -17.46
CA ARG A 61 -8.02 16.70 -16.77
C ARG A 61 -9.04 17.58 -17.51
N LYS A 62 -10.10 17.03 -18.09
CA LYS A 62 -11.29 17.85 -18.32
C LYS A 62 -11.85 18.11 -16.93
N SER A 63 -11.65 19.33 -16.46
CA SER A 63 -12.32 20.04 -15.34
C SER A 63 -12.98 19.12 -14.33
N ILE A 64 -12.58 19.21 -13.05
CA ILE A 64 -13.36 18.77 -11.86
C ILE A 64 -14.83 18.67 -12.27
N ASN A 65 -15.30 17.44 -12.49
CA ASN A 65 -16.59 17.24 -13.14
C ASN A 65 -17.62 17.90 -12.22
N VAL A 66 -18.22 18.99 -12.70
CA VAL A 66 -19.30 19.73 -12.03
C VAL A 66 -20.49 18.80 -11.70
N SER A 67 -20.53 17.61 -12.31
CA SER A 67 -21.48 16.53 -12.07
C SER A 67 -21.18 15.61 -10.87
N GLY A 68 -20.06 15.80 -10.15
CA GLY A 68 -19.70 14.99 -8.98
C GLY A 68 -19.42 13.50 -9.27
N LYS A 69 -19.21 13.13 -10.55
CA LYS A 69 -19.10 11.75 -11.00
C LYS A 69 -17.67 11.41 -11.46
N PHE A 70 -17.05 10.45 -10.77
CA PHE A 70 -15.70 9.97 -11.09
C PHE A 70 -15.69 9.10 -12.36
N PRO A 71 -14.65 9.20 -13.22
CA PRO A 71 -14.50 8.37 -14.42
C PRO A 71 -14.17 6.90 -14.12
N LEU A 72 -13.64 6.60 -12.92
CA LEU A 72 -13.36 5.26 -12.44
C LEU A 72 -14.07 5.03 -11.10
N ASP A 73 -14.32 3.76 -10.77
CA ASP A 73 -14.90 3.36 -9.50
C ASP A 73 -13.81 3.04 -8.47
N VAL A 74 -12.70 2.43 -8.90
CA VAL A 74 -11.51 2.13 -8.08
C VAL A 74 -10.24 2.21 -8.94
N ILE A 75 -9.13 2.70 -8.36
CA ILE A 75 -7.78 2.48 -8.88
C ILE A 75 -7.06 1.48 -7.96
N VAL A 76 -6.45 0.44 -8.52
CA VAL A 76 -5.71 -0.58 -7.78
C VAL A 76 -4.21 -0.33 -7.94
N LEU A 77 -3.50 -0.20 -6.82
CA LEU A 77 -2.06 0.01 -6.76
C LEU A 77 -1.40 -1.21 -6.12
N ILE A 78 -0.69 -1.99 -6.91
CA ILE A 78 -0.16 -3.30 -6.54
C ILE A 78 1.32 -3.14 -6.19
N LYS A 79 1.66 -3.30 -4.91
CA LYS A 79 3.04 -3.32 -4.42
C LYS A 79 3.74 -4.57 -4.95
N SER A 80 4.76 -4.40 -5.79
CA SER A 80 5.51 -5.51 -6.39
C SER A 80 7.00 -5.31 -6.22
N CYS A 81 7.80 -6.39 -6.29
CA CYS A 81 9.26 -6.29 -6.29
C CYS A 81 9.82 -6.22 -7.72
N ALA A 82 10.97 -5.59 -7.93
CA ALA A 82 11.55 -5.44 -9.26
C ALA A 82 11.73 -6.78 -10.03
N ALA A 83 12.06 -7.87 -9.32
CA ALA A 83 12.21 -9.21 -9.90
C ALA A 83 10.91 -10.05 -9.96
N CYS A 84 9.77 -9.52 -9.50
CA CYS A 84 8.49 -10.24 -9.36
C CYS A 84 7.70 -10.34 -10.68
N PHE A 85 8.38 -10.57 -11.81
CA PHE A 85 7.78 -10.64 -13.15
C PHE A 85 6.64 -11.67 -13.24
N LYS A 86 6.80 -12.84 -12.59
CA LYS A 86 5.78 -13.91 -12.61
C LYS A 86 4.50 -13.48 -11.90
N ASN A 87 4.60 -12.80 -10.77
CA ASN A 87 3.44 -12.32 -10.01
C ASN A 87 2.68 -11.26 -10.81
N ARG A 88 3.39 -10.30 -11.41
CA ARG A 88 2.77 -9.30 -12.29
C ARG A 88 2.12 -9.92 -13.52
N ALA A 89 2.81 -10.85 -14.20
CA ALA A 89 2.24 -11.57 -15.33
C ALA A 89 1.00 -12.38 -14.94
N HIS A 90 1.02 -13.03 -13.77
CA HIS A 90 -0.13 -13.74 -13.24
C HIS A 90 -1.33 -12.78 -13.07
N ALA A 91 -1.15 -11.69 -12.32
CA ALA A 91 -2.20 -10.70 -12.08
C ALA A 91 -2.79 -10.17 -13.39
N ARG A 92 -1.93 -9.84 -14.38
CA ARG A 92 -2.34 -9.45 -15.73
C ARG A 92 -3.21 -10.50 -16.39
N SER A 93 -2.86 -11.79 -16.29
CA SER A 93 -3.60 -12.90 -16.90
C SER A 93 -4.86 -13.33 -16.14
N THR A 94 -5.07 -12.86 -14.91
CA THR A 94 -6.18 -13.27 -14.04
C THR A 94 -7.10 -12.10 -13.71
N TYR A 95 -7.07 -11.56 -12.49
CA TYR A 95 -8.05 -10.58 -12.01
C TYR A 95 -7.97 -9.22 -12.70
N MET A 96 -6.89 -8.92 -13.43
CA MET A 96 -6.80 -7.70 -14.24
C MET A 96 -7.53 -7.80 -15.59
N GLN A 97 -8.07 -8.97 -15.95
CA GLN A 97 -8.74 -9.17 -17.23
C GLN A 97 -10.05 -8.35 -17.31
N PRO A 98 -10.22 -7.47 -18.33
CA PRO A 98 -11.35 -6.53 -18.38
C PRO A 98 -12.73 -7.18 -18.36
N HIS A 99 -12.89 -8.37 -18.95
CA HIS A 99 -14.19 -9.05 -19.03
C HIS A 99 -14.74 -9.47 -17.65
N LEU A 100 -13.88 -9.59 -16.64
CA LEU A 100 -14.28 -9.96 -15.27
C LEU A 100 -14.98 -8.82 -14.51
N TRP A 101 -14.88 -7.58 -15.00
CA TRP A 101 -15.36 -6.39 -14.28
C TRP A 101 -16.71 -5.85 -14.77
N GLY A 102 -17.19 -6.33 -15.93
CA GLY A 102 -18.44 -5.87 -16.54
C GLY A 102 -18.45 -4.35 -16.73
N SER A 103 -19.43 -3.66 -16.13
CA SER A 103 -19.55 -2.19 -16.18
C SER A 103 -18.75 -1.44 -15.10
N PHE A 104 -18.08 -2.16 -14.19
CA PHE A 104 -17.26 -1.54 -13.15
C PHE A 104 -15.94 -1.07 -13.72
N ARG A 105 -15.60 0.20 -13.50
CA ARG A 105 -14.45 0.86 -14.13
C ARG A 105 -13.28 0.83 -13.17
N VAL A 106 -12.33 -0.05 -13.45
CA VAL A 106 -11.11 -0.23 -12.66
C VAL A 106 -9.87 0.01 -13.52
N GLN A 107 -8.82 0.56 -12.91
CA GLN A 107 -7.48 0.61 -13.49
C GLN A 107 -6.48 0.05 -12.49
N PHE A 108 -5.37 -0.46 -13.01
CA PHE A 108 -4.32 -1.10 -12.21
C PHE A 108 -2.99 -0.43 -12.50
N ALA A 109 -2.10 -0.39 -11.51
CA ALA A 109 -0.69 -0.13 -11.72
C ALA A 109 0.15 -0.90 -10.70
N PHE A 110 1.29 -1.43 -11.16
CA PHE A 110 2.30 -2.01 -10.28
C PHE A 110 3.25 -0.93 -9.80
N VAL A 111 3.60 -0.96 -8.51
CA VAL A 111 4.60 -0.06 -7.94
C VAL A 111 5.86 -0.85 -7.61
N VAL A 112 6.97 -0.46 -8.23
CA VAL A 112 8.29 -1.10 -8.07
C VAL A 112 9.37 -0.05 -7.81
N GLY A 113 10.44 -0.46 -7.14
CA GLY A 113 11.66 0.34 -7.04
C GLY A 113 12.69 -0.07 -8.09
N LEU A 114 13.90 0.45 -7.93
CA LEU A 114 15.07 0.05 -8.70
C LEU A 114 15.61 -1.29 -8.19
N PRO A 115 15.91 -2.26 -9.07
CA PRO A 115 16.68 -3.45 -8.71
C PRO A 115 18.00 -3.04 -8.03
N CYS A 116 18.38 -3.72 -6.94
CA CYS A 116 19.66 -3.50 -6.28
C CYS A 116 20.28 -4.84 -5.86
N LEU A 117 21.62 -4.87 -5.76
CA LEU A 117 22.33 -5.97 -5.12
C LEU A 117 22.06 -5.91 -3.62
N GLN A 118 21.59 -7.01 -3.05
CA GLN A 118 21.34 -7.10 -1.63
C GLN A 118 22.31 -8.14 -1.04
N THR A 119 23.42 -7.63 -0.53
CA THR A 119 24.53 -8.41 0.02
C THR A 119 24.34 -8.76 1.49
N MET A 120 23.50 -8.01 2.21
CA MET A 120 23.22 -8.25 3.63
C MET A 120 21.90 -9.01 3.81
N ASP A 121 21.97 -10.11 4.55
CA ASP A 121 20.84 -10.91 5.00
C ASP A 121 20.40 -10.56 6.42
N ARG A 122 21.17 -9.72 7.11
CA ARG A 122 20.97 -9.30 8.50
C ARG A 122 20.76 -7.80 8.62
N LEU A 123 19.89 -7.43 9.56
CA LEU A 123 19.71 -6.09 10.08
C LEU A 123 20.16 -6.05 11.52
N ASN A 124 21.06 -5.12 11.88
CA ASN A 124 21.37 -4.88 13.28
C ASN A 124 20.34 -3.90 13.88
N LEU A 125 19.56 -4.38 14.85
CA LEU A 125 18.58 -3.61 15.61
C LEU A 125 19.04 -3.56 17.07
N GLU A 126 19.57 -2.41 17.52
CA GLU A 126 20.05 -2.23 18.91
C GLU A 126 21.08 -3.29 19.34
N GLY A 127 22.01 -3.65 18.44
CA GLY A 127 23.02 -4.68 18.71
C GLY A 127 22.54 -6.12 18.47
N VAL A 128 21.27 -6.33 18.06
CA VAL A 128 20.71 -7.63 17.75
C VAL A 128 20.61 -7.83 16.24
N ASP A 129 21.28 -8.86 15.71
CA ASP A 129 21.16 -9.22 14.29
C ASP A 129 19.87 -9.98 14.01
N VAL A 130 19.06 -9.46 13.09
CA VAL A 130 17.80 -10.05 12.62
C VAL A 130 17.94 -10.47 11.16
N THR A 131 17.62 -11.73 10.85
CA THR A 131 17.69 -12.24 9.48
C THR A 131 16.42 -11.90 8.69
N ILE A 132 16.56 -11.48 7.43
CA ILE A 132 15.45 -11.07 6.56
C ILE A 132 15.24 -12.03 5.38
N GLN A 133 13.98 -12.39 5.12
CA GLN A 133 13.58 -13.10 3.90
C GLN A 133 13.15 -12.10 2.83
N ASP A 134 14.09 -11.68 1.98
CA ASP A 134 13.80 -10.84 0.81
C ASP A 134 14.05 -11.62 -0.50
N ARG A 135 13.35 -11.24 -1.58
CA ARG A 135 13.52 -11.82 -2.93
C ARG A 135 14.79 -11.24 -3.57
N ARG A 136 15.93 -11.64 -3.02
CA ARG A 136 17.26 -11.07 -3.27
C ARG A 136 17.73 -11.23 -4.71
N ILE A 137 18.41 -10.19 -5.20
CA ILE A 137 19.33 -10.25 -6.31
C ILE A 137 20.73 -10.34 -5.69
N THR A 138 21.36 -11.51 -5.82
CA THR A 138 22.61 -11.85 -5.12
C THR A 138 23.86 -11.66 -5.96
N ASP A 139 23.72 -11.44 -7.27
CA ASP A 139 24.84 -11.34 -8.20
C ASP A 139 24.62 -10.26 -9.28
N GLU A 140 25.71 -9.69 -9.77
CA GLU A 140 25.67 -8.57 -10.72
C GLU A 140 25.04 -8.94 -12.06
N VAL A 141 25.18 -10.19 -12.50
CA VAL A 141 24.63 -10.67 -13.77
C VAL A 141 23.11 -10.65 -13.71
N ARG A 142 22.55 -11.15 -12.61
CA ARG A 142 21.11 -11.11 -12.34
C ARG A 142 20.62 -9.69 -12.12
N LEU A 143 21.40 -8.81 -11.50
CA LEU A 143 21.06 -7.38 -11.39
C LEU A 143 20.90 -6.75 -12.77
N LYS A 144 21.93 -6.84 -13.62
CA LYS A 144 21.91 -6.28 -14.98
C LYS A 144 20.73 -6.82 -15.78
N ARG A 145 20.49 -8.13 -15.72
CA ARG A 145 19.34 -8.77 -16.37
C ARG A 145 18.01 -8.23 -15.85
N THR A 146 17.86 -8.07 -14.53
CA THR A 146 16.61 -7.56 -13.93
C THR A 146 16.34 -6.12 -14.34
N VAL A 147 17.37 -5.28 -14.39
CA VAL A 147 17.27 -3.90 -14.89
C VAL A 147 16.79 -3.87 -16.33
N THR A 148 17.38 -4.65 -17.24
CA THR A 148 16.91 -4.71 -18.63
C THR A 148 15.47 -5.22 -18.73
N MET A 149 15.12 -6.26 -17.96
CA MET A 149 13.79 -6.85 -18.01
C MET A 149 12.70 -5.93 -17.47
N ILE A 150 12.96 -5.15 -16.41
CA ILE A 150 11.95 -4.25 -15.84
C ILE A 150 11.63 -3.08 -16.79
N TYR A 151 12.63 -2.50 -17.45
CA TYR A 151 12.39 -1.46 -18.45
C TYR A 151 11.63 -2.01 -19.65
N LYS A 152 12.02 -3.19 -20.17
CA LYS A 152 11.30 -3.85 -21.26
C LYS A 152 9.84 -4.18 -20.88
N GLU A 153 9.61 -4.65 -19.67
CA GLU A 153 8.25 -4.90 -19.17
C GLU A 153 7.44 -3.60 -19.10
N SER A 154 8.05 -2.54 -18.59
CA SER A 154 7.42 -1.22 -18.46
C SER A 154 7.02 -0.62 -19.81
N GLU A 155 7.87 -0.76 -20.83
CA GLU A 155 7.55 -0.37 -22.21
C GLU A 155 6.45 -1.24 -22.83
N THR A 156 6.43 -2.54 -22.52
CA THR A 156 5.49 -3.49 -23.13
C THR A 156 4.08 -3.39 -22.56
N PHE A 157 3.95 -3.27 -21.23
CA PHE A 157 2.66 -3.31 -20.54
C PHE A 157 2.16 -1.95 -20.07
N GLU A 158 3.05 -0.94 -19.99
CA GLU A 158 2.70 0.45 -19.69
C GLU A 158 1.93 0.66 -18.36
N ASP A 159 2.04 -0.28 -17.43
CA ASP A 159 1.30 -0.35 -16.16
C ASP A 159 2.21 -0.27 -14.91
N LEU A 160 3.47 0.14 -15.09
CA LEU A 160 4.48 0.23 -14.03
C LEU A 160 4.71 1.68 -13.58
N LEU A 161 4.61 1.89 -12.27
CA LEU A 161 5.13 3.03 -11.53
C LEU A 161 6.50 2.65 -10.96
N ILE A 162 7.57 3.20 -11.54
CA ILE A 162 8.95 2.94 -11.12
C ILE A 162 9.46 4.13 -10.31
N GLY A 163 9.81 3.87 -9.05
CA GLY A 163 10.35 4.85 -8.11
C GLY A 163 11.86 4.88 -8.02
N SER A 164 12.41 6.04 -7.67
CA SER A 164 13.85 6.27 -7.45
C SER A 164 14.38 5.79 -6.10
N PHE A 165 13.97 4.60 -5.66
CA PHE A 165 14.46 3.98 -4.42
C PHE A 165 14.86 2.54 -4.71
N HIS A 166 15.82 2.00 -3.96
CA HIS A 166 16.19 0.59 -4.07
C HIS A 166 15.05 -0.29 -3.58
N ASP A 167 14.64 -1.25 -4.41
CA ASP A 167 13.53 -2.15 -4.13
C ASP A 167 13.94 -3.25 -3.15
N THR A 168 13.86 -2.90 -1.87
CA THR A 168 14.17 -3.80 -0.76
C THR A 168 13.04 -3.77 0.25
N TYR A 169 12.95 -4.80 1.08
CA TYR A 169 12.04 -4.83 2.22
C TYR A 169 12.21 -3.61 3.16
N TYR A 170 13.42 -3.06 3.27
CA TYR A 170 13.69 -1.87 4.09
C TYR A 170 13.05 -0.59 3.54
N ASN A 171 12.86 -0.53 2.23
CA ASN A 171 12.36 0.66 1.55
C ASN A 171 10.87 0.55 1.19
N LEU A 172 10.13 -0.40 1.79
CA LEU A 172 8.69 -0.51 1.56
C LEU A 172 7.96 0.78 1.95
N THR A 173 8.39 1.44 3.03
CA THR A 173 7.82 2.74 3.41
C THR A 173 8.12 3.83 2.38
N LEU A 174 9.33 3.87 1.78
CA LEU A 174 9.61 4.80 0.67
C LEU A 174 8.70 4.52 -0.54
N LYS A 175 8.49 3.24 -0.86
CA LYS A 175 7.54 2.82 -1.90
C LYS A 175 6.13 3.29 -1.59
N ARG A 176 5.68 3.15 -0.35
CA ARG A 176 4.36 3.61 0.13
C ARG A 176 4.23 5.12 0.00
N ILE A 177 5.22 5.89 0.48
CA ILE A 177 5.26 7.35 0.38
C ILE A 177 5.18 7.79 -1.10
N LEU A 178 6.00 7.21 -1.98
CA LEU A 178 5.96 7.51 -3.41
C LEU A 178 4.57 7.21 -4.00
N THR A 179 3.98 6.07 -3.63
CA THR A 179 2.66 5.65 -4.13
C THR A 179 1.58 6.68 -3.78
N PHE A 180 1.56 7.15 -2.52
CA PHE A 180 0.61 8.16 -2.06
C PHE A 180 0.85 9.52 -2.72
N ARG A 181 2.12 9.95 -2.84
CA ARG A 181 2.50 11.19 -3.54
C ARG A 181 2.09 11.16 -5.02
N TRP A 182 2.34 10.05 -5.70
CA TRP A 182 1.95 9.88 -7.10
C TRP A 182 0.42 9.89 -7.26
N ALA A 183 -0.31 9.16 -6.40
CA ALA A 183 -1.77 9.19 -6.42
C ALA A 183 -2.33 10.59 -6.15
N PHE A 184 -1.77 11.30 -5.17
CA PHE A 184 -2.10 12.70 -4.88
C PHE A 184 -1.87 13.62 -6.08
N VAL A 185 -0.75 13.51 -6.80
CA VAL A 185 -0.42 14.45 -7.89
C VAL A 185 -1.13 14.12 -9.21
N PHE A 186 -1.29 12.82 -9.53
CA PHE A 186 -1.71 12.37 -10.86
C PHE A 186 -3.15 11.84 -10.90
N CYS A 187 -3.67 11.30 -9.79
CA CYS A 187 -4.96 10.59 -9.77
C CYS A 187 -6.12 11.39 -9.17
N GLN A 188 -5.91 12.64 -8.74
CA GLN A 188 -6.99 13.49 -8.22
C GLN A 188 -8.18 13.58 -9.18
N GLY A 189 -9.38 13.36 -8.64
CA GLY A 189 -10.62 13.40 -9.42
C GLY A 189 -10.86 12.20 -10.34
N GLN A 190 -9.98 11.19 -10.37
CA GLN A 190 -10.12 10.04 -11.27
C GLN A 190 -10.93 8.88 -10.68
N ALA A 191 -10.75 8.57 -9.40
CA ALA A 191 -11.53 7.56 -8.68
C ALA A 191 -11.86 8.05 -7.27
N PRO A 192 -12.99 7.60 -6.68
CA PRO A 192 -13.31 7.91 -5.29
C PRO A 192 -12.53 7.02 -4.30
N LEU A 193 -11.98 5.89 -4.77
CA LEU A 193 -11.35 4.86 -3.96
C LEU A 193 -10.06 4.36 -4.62
N PHE A 194 -9.08 4.06 -3.77
CA PHE A 194 -7.82 3.41 -4.10
C PHE A 194 -7.71 2.10 -3.33
N LEU A 195 -7.42 1.00 -4.01
CA LEU A 195 -7.14 -0.29 -3.38
C LEU A 195 -5.64 -0.57 -3.47
N PHE A 196 -5.00 -0.67 -2.32
CA PHE A 196 -3.59 -1.06 -2.21
C PHE A 196 -3.52 -2.53 -1.83
N ILE A 197 -2.75 -3.33 -2.59
CA ILE A 197 -2.53 -4.76 -2.32
C ILE A 197 -1.08 -5.16 -2.63
N ASP A 198 -0.66 -6.32 -2.14
CA ASP A 198 0.61 -6.96 -2.50
C ASP A 198 0.48 -7.79 -3.79
N ASP A 199 1.58 -8.05 -4.49
CA ASP A 199 1.57 -8.79 -5.76
C ASP A 199 1.34 -10.31 -5.63
N ASP A 200 1.31 -10.83 -4.41
CA ASP A 200 0.90 -12.18 -4.06
C ASP A 200 -0.56 -12.25 -3.58
N ILE A 201 -1.30 -11.15 -3.69
CA ILE A 201 -2.73 -11.06 -3.42
C ILE A 201 -3.52 -10.98 -4.72
N SER A 202 -4.60 -11.75 -4.77
CA SER A 202 -5.56 -11.75 -5.86
C SER A 202 -6.89 -11.15 -5.44
N ILE A 203 -7.51 -10.40 -6.35
CA ILE A 203 -8.82 -9.79 -6.15
C ILE A 203 -9.90 -10.67 -6.79
N ILE A 204 -11.02 -10.85 -6.10
CA ILE A 204 -12.21 -11.52 -6.61
C ILE A 204 -13.15 -10.44 -7.18
N PRO A 205 -13.18 -10.24 -8.52
CA PRO A 205 -13.76 -9.03 -9.09
C PRO A 205 -15.23 -8.83 -8.73
N GLU A 206 -16.05 -9.87 -8.86
CA GLU A 206 -17.49 -9.81 -8.55
C GLU A 206 -17.75 -9.35 -7.10
N ASN A 207 -16.94 -9.83 -6.16
CA ASN A 207 -17.10 -9.53 -4.74
C ASN A 207 -16.63 -8.12 -4.41
N LEU A 208 -15.54 -7.64 -5.01
CA LEU A 208 -15.12 -6.24 -4.87
C LEU A 208 -16.19 -5.30 -5.43
N VAL A 209 -16.75 -5.62 -6.60
CA VAL A 209 -17.82 -4.82 -7.22
C VAL A 209 -19.05 -4.73 -6.31
N LYS A 210 -19.51 -5.86 -5.77
CA LYS A 210 -20.64 -5.91 -4.83
C LYS A 210 -20.37 -5.08 -3.58
N PHE A 211 -19.15 -5.16 -3.03
CA PHE A 211 -18.75 -4.41 -1.84
C PHE A 211 -18.73 -2.90 -2.10
N VAL A 212 -18.02 -2.45 -3.13
CA VAL A 212 -17.87 -1.01 -3.44
C VAL A 212 -19.19 -0.35 -3.81
N ARG A 213 -20.13 -1.08 -4.43
CA ARG A 213 -21.48 -0.57 -4.75
C ARG A 213 -22.35 -0.34 -3.51
N LYS A 214 -22.08 -1.04 -2.40
CA LYS A 214 -22.81 -0.87 -1.13
C LYS A 214 -22.33 0.34 -0.32
N ILE A 215 -21.12 0.83 -0.56
CA ILE A 215 -20.60 2.02 0.13
C ILE A 215 -21.31 3.27 -0.41
N PRO A 216 -21.97 4.09 0.43
CA PRO A 216 -22.58 5.34 0.01
C PRO A 216 -21.57 6.28 -0.65
N HIS A 217 -21.96 6.99 -1.72
CA HIS A 217 -21.04 7.81 -2.52
C HIS A 217 -20.24 8.83 -1.69
N ARG A 218 -20.88 9.46 -0.69
CA ARG A 218 -20.24 10.44 0.18
C ARG A 218 -19.20 9.82 1.13
N GLU A 219 -19.43 8.59 1.57
CA GLU A 219 -18.55 7.88 2.50
C GLU A 219 -17.31 7.33 1.80
N LYS A 220 -17.37 7.04 0.49
CA LYS A 220 -16.24 6.51 -0.28
C LYS A 220 -14.98 7.38 -0.17
N LEU A 221 -15.13 8.70 -0.17
CA LEU A 221 -14.01 9.65 -0.17
C LEU A 221 -13.20 9.63 1.15
N PHE A 222 -13.84 9.23 2.24
CA PHE A 222 -13.25 9.14 3.58
C PHE A 222 -13.31 7.70 4.13
N PHE A 223 -13.34 6.72 3.24
CA PHE A 223 -13.32 5.32 3.61
C PHE A 223 -11.89 4.87 3.92
N ASN A 224 -11.70 4.11 4.99
CA ASN A 224 -10.43 3.44 5.28
C ASN A 224 -10.71 2.08 5.89
N GLY A 225 -10.60 1.05 5.08
CA GLY A 225 -10.80 -0.31 5.52
C GLY A 225 -9.77 -1.26 4.92
N GLY A 226 -9.51 -2.37 5.59
CA GLY A 226 -8.56 -3.36 5.10
C GLY A 226 -8.60 -4.67 5.85
N CYS A 227 -7.53 -5.45 5.67
CA CYS A 227 -7.33 -6.68 6.42
C CYS A 227 -6.88 -6.31 7.84
N PHE A 228 -7.70 -6.60 8.85
CA PHE A 228 -7.43 -6.19 10.23
C PHE A 228 -6.55 -7.24 10.92
N GLY A 229 -5.37 -6.82 11.40
CA GLY A 229 -4.54 -7.65 12.27
C GLY A 229 -5.12 -7.72 13.67
N SER A 230 -5.02 -8.89 14.32
CA SER A 230 -5.56 -9.10 15.67
C SER A 230 -4.58 -8.77 16.80
N ASN A 231 -3.30 -8.54 16.50
CA ASN A 231 -2.27 -8.31 17.51
C ASN A 231 -1.60 -6.94 17.32
N PRO A 232 -1.83 -5.97 18.24
CA PRO A 232 -1.18 -4.67 18.17
C PRO A 232 0.24 -4.68 18.74
N VAL A 233 0.70 -5.77 19.37
CA VAL A 233 1.99 -5.82 20.06
C VAL A 233 3.15 -5.65 19.07
N VAL A 234 4.06 -4.73 19.41
CA VAL A 234 5.29 -4.49 18.66
C VAL A 234 6.25 -5.65 18.92
N PRO A 235 6.61 -6.45 17.89
CA PRO A 235 7.63 -7.47 18.02
C PRO A 235 8.99 -6.79 18.27
N ARG A 236 9.63 -7.10 19.39
CA ARG A 236 10.99 -6.60 19.70
C ARG A 236 12.06 -7.57 19.18
N PRO A 237 13.27 -7.08 18.87
CA PRO A 237 14.38 -7.94 18.46
C PRO A 237 14.75 -8.93 19.58
N ASP A 238 14.86 -10.21 19.25
CA ASP A 238 15.17 -11.30 20.20
C ASP A 238 16.33 -12.19 19.74
N GLY A 239 17.03 -11.79 18.67
CA GLY A 239 18.13 -12.53 18.06
C GLY A 239 17.68 -13.68 17.15
N GLY A 240 16.38 -13.82 16.90
CA GLY A 240 15.80 -14.86 16.05
C GLY A 240 15.44 -14.42 14.63
N PHE A 241 14.72 -15.30 13.94
CA PHE A 241 14.14 -15.02 12.63
C PHE A 241 12.84 -14.22 12.79
N ASN A 242 12.97 -12.90 12.94
CA ASN A 242 11.82 -12.01 13.03
C ASN A 242 12.01 -10.75 12.18
N GLN A 243 11.81 -10.87 10.87
CA GLN A 243 11.97 -9.75 9.93
C GLN A 243 11.05 -8.55 10.20
N TRP A 244 10.03 -8.75 11.04
CA TRP A 244 9.06 -7.74 11.48
C TRP A 244 9.46 -7.06 12.79
N ALA A 245 10.58 -7.47 13.43
CA ALA A 245 11.06 -6.87 14.66
C ALA A 245 11.37 -5.37 14.50
N VAL A 246 11.04 -4.59 15.52
CA VAL A 246 11.21 -3.14 15.58
C VAL A 246 11.87 -2.74 16.90
N SER A 247 12.96 -1.99 16.80
CA SER A 247 13.70 -1.46 17.95
C SER A 247 12.94 -0.34 18.68
N GLU A 248 13.31 -0.03 19.91
CA GLU A 248 12.71 1.11 20.64
C GLU A 248 13.12 2.45 20.02
N ASP A 249 14.30 2.51 19.40
CA ASP A 249 14.76 3.67 18.63
C ASP A 249 13.92 3.92 17.36
N GLU A 250 13.46 2.85 16.70
CA GLU A 250 12.57 2.96 15.54
C GLU A 250 11.14 3.30 15.99
N PHE A 251 10.64 2.61 17.03
CA PHE A 251 9.31 2.87 17.59
C PHE A 251 9.28 2.60 19.12
N PRO A 252 9.08 3.63 19.95
CA PRO A 252 9.31 3.53 21.39
C PRO A 252 8.20 2.79 22.16
N TRP A 253 7.02 2.61 21.58
CA TRP A 253 5.88 2.01 22.29
C TRP A 253 5.74 0.52 22.05
N LYS A 254 5.09 -0.15 23.00
CA LYS A 254 4.86 -1.60 22.99
C LYS A 254 3.70 -2.04 22.10
N GLU A 255 2.85 -1.11 21.68
CA GLU A 255 1.68 -1.39 20.84
C GLU A 255 1.60 -0.41 19.67
N TYR A 256 1.24 -0.91 18.49
CA TYR A 256 0.91 -0.12 17.32
C TYR A 256 -0.52 0.44 17.40
N PRO A 257 -0.79 1.59 16.77
CA PRO A 257 -2.17 2.01 16.52
C PRO A 257 -2.85 1.05 15.52
N PRO A 258 -4.19 1.03 15.44
CA PRO A 258 -4.91 0.21 14.46
C PRO A 258 -4.43 0.44 13.02
N TYR A 259 -3.98 -0.63 12.35
CA TYR A 259 -3.49 -0.60 10.98
C TYR A 259 -4.08 -1.76 10.16
N SER A 260 -4.12 -1.60 8.84
CA SER A 260 -4.48 -2.68 7.92
C SER A 260 -3.20 -3.42 7.51
N LEU A 261 -3.21 -4.75 7.52
CA LEU A 261 -2.09 -5.56 7.04
C LEU A 261 -1.80 -5.27 5.56
N GLY A 262 -0.53 -5.40 5.16
CA GLY A 262 -0.06 -5.13 3.79
C GLY A 262 -0.84 -5.82 2.66
N ALA A 263 -1.49 -6.94 2.96
CA ALA A 263 -2.29 -7.68 1.99
C ALA A 263 -3.44 -6.89 1.35
N GLY A 264 -4.03 -5.90 2.04
CA GLY A 264 -5.07 -5.10 1.43
C GLY A 264 -5.62 -3.95 2.25
N ASN A 265 -5.69 -2.77 1.64
CA ASN A 265 -6.30 -1.57 2.20
C ASN A 265 -7.04 -0.78 1.12
N LEU A 266 -8.35 -0.58 1.29
CA LEU A 266 -9.22 0.25 0.46
C LEU A 266 -9.36 1.63 1.13
N VAL A 267 -8.94 2.68 0.43
CA VAL A 267 -8.82 4.04 0.97
C VAL A 267 -9.52 5.04 0.05
N GLY A 268 -10.24 5.99 0.65
CA GLY A 268 -10.89 7.08 -0.04
C GLY A 268 -9.91 8.11 -0.60
N ALA A 269 -10.28 8.71 -1.73
CA ALA A 269 -9.40 9.64 -2.45
C ALA A 269 -8.96 10.85 -1.60
N GLU A 270 -9.84 11.39 -0.74
CA GLU A 270 -9.50 12.53 0.12
C GLU A 270 -8.50 12.14 1.21
N MET A 271 -8.65 10.94 1.76
CA MET A 271 -7.69 10.40 2.74
C MET A 271 -6.32 10.10 2.12
N VAL A 272 -6.26 9.70 0.85
CA VAL A 272 -4.97 9.55 0.13
C VAL A 272 -4.25 10.90 0.03
N VAL A 273 -4.98 11.99 -0.24
CA VAL A 273 -4.42 13.36 -0.26
C VAL A 273 -3.86 13.74 1.10
N ASP A 274 -4.67 13.59 2.16
CA ASP A 274 -4.26 13.97 3.52
C ASP A 274 -3.05 13.15 3.99
N ALA A 275 -3.06 11.84 3.72
CA ALA A 275 -1.95 10.96 4.04
C ALA A 275 -0.67 11.32 3.28
N ALA A 276 -0.74 11.65 1.99
CA ALA A 276 0.45 12.02 1.21
C ALA A 276 1.20 13.22 1.83
N ILE A 277 0.44 14.17 2.41
CA ILE A 277 1.00 15.31 3.15
C ILE A 277 1.49 14.85 4.53
N ALA A 278 0.63 14.17 5.28
CA ALA A 278 0.90 13.74 6.66
C ALA A 278 2.12 12.82 6.80
N MET A 279 2.40 11.99 5.79
CA MET A 279 3.57 11.12 5.74
C MET A 279 4.89 11.91 5.86
N ALA A 280 4.95 13.14 5.35
CA ALA A 280 6.13 14.01 5.45
C ALA A 280 6.41 14.50 6.88
N PHE A 281 5.39 14.49 7.76
CA PHE A 281 5.44 14.94 9.15
C PHE A 281 5.31 13.77 10.16
N THR A 282 5.49 12.55 9.67
CA THR A 282 5.42 11.33 10.47
C THR A 282 6.78 10.66 10.49
N ARG A 283 7.28 10.28 11.67
CA ARG A 283 8.58 9.59 11.79
C ARG A 283 8.59 8.38 10.87
N PHE A 284 9.67 8.23 10.11
CA PHE A 284 9.86 7.04 9.30
C PHE A 284 9.85 5.79 10.17
N LEU A 285 9.10 4.78 9.73
CA LEU A 285 9.10 3.43 10.27
C LEU A 285 9.11 2.48 9.08
N ARG A 286 9.90 1.41 9.15
CA ARG A 286 10.29 0.60 7.99
C ARG A 286 9.18 -0.31 7.46
N MET A 287 8.26 -0.73 8.33
CA MET A 287 7.04 -1.46 7.95
C MET A 287 5.96 -0.49 7.44
N ASP A 288 5.65 -0.60 6.16
CA ASP A 288 4.83 0.38 5.45
C ASP A 288 3.36 0.38 5.88
N ASP A 289 2.84 -0.78 6.26
CA ASP A 289 1.48 -0.96 6.75
C ASP A 289 1.29 -0.34 8.15
N VAL A 290 2.21 -0.62 9.07
CA VAL A 290 2.27 0.01 10.41
C VAL A 290 2.48 1.52 10.29
N PHE A 291 3.42 1.96 9.46
CA PHE A 291 3.66 3.39 9.21
C PHE A 291 2.38 4.09 8.71
N THR A 292 1.64 3.46 7.80
CA THR A 292 0.35 3.99 7.34
C THR A 292 -0.67 4.06 8.49
N GLY A 293 -0.72 3.07 9.38
CA GLY A 293 -1.56 3.10 10.58
C GLY A 293 -1.25 4.27 11.53
N ILE A 294 0.04 4.58 11.71
CA ILE A 294 0.46 5.76 12.48
C ILE A 294 -0.06 7.05 11.82
N VAL A 295 0.08 7.17 10.50
CA VAL A 295 -0.45 8.30 9.73
C VAL A 295 -1.97 8.45 9.92
N TRP A 296 -2.73 7.36 9.85
CA TRP A 296 -4.18 7.39 10.11
C TRP A 296 -4.52 7.84 11.52
N LYS A 297 -3.77 7.37 12.51
CA LYS A 297 -3.96 7.77 13.90
C LYS A 297 -3.69 9.26 14.11
N LYS A 298 -2.63 9.81 13.50
CA LYS A 298 -2.31 11.25 13.56
C LYS A 298 -3.36 12.12 12.86
N LEU A 299 -3.98 11.59 11.80
CA LEU A 299 -5.09 12.24 11.08
C LEU A 299 -6.46 12.00 11.71
N ASN A 300 -6.53 11.31 12.85
CA ASN A 300 -7.79 10.92 13.50
C ASN A 300 -8.77 10.17 12.56
N TYR A 301 -8.22 9.40 11.62
CA TYR A 301 -9.01 8.57 10.72
C TYR A 301 -9.11 7.14 11.24
N PRO A 302 -10.33 6.58 11.40
CA PRO A 302 -10.50 5.21 11.87
C PRO A 302 -10.05 4.22 10.79
N THR A 303 -9.50 3.09 11.23
CA THR A 303 -9.19 1.93 10.38
C THR A 303 -10.25 0.86 10.59
N LEU A 304 -10.99 0.51 9.54
CA LEU A 304 -12.07 -0.48 9.59
C LEU A 304 -11.60 -1.85 9.10
N GLY A 305 -12.12 -2.93 9.69
CA GLY A 305 -11.96 -4.27 9.12
C GLY A 305 -12.94 -4.49 7.97
N ILE A 306 -12.48 -5.01 6.84
CA ILE A 306 -13.35 -5.47 5.74
C ILE A 306 -13.50 -7.00 5.85
N PRO A 307 -14.69 -7.54 6.19
CA PRO A 307 -14.87 -8.98 6.42
C PRO A 307 -14.52 -9.89 5.21
N GLY A 308 -14.55 -9.34 4.00
CA GLY A 308 -14.15 -10.04 2.77
C GLY A 308 -12.64 -10.04 2.51
N PHE A 309 -11.82 -9.33 3.29
CA PHE A 309 -10.37 -9.33 3.11
C PHE A 309 -9.80 -10.49 3.93
N ARG A 310 -9.63 -11.66 3.31
CA ARG A 310 -9.34 -12.94 3.99
C ARG A 310 -8.03 -13.54 3.51
N LEU A 311 -7.07 -13.68 4.42
CA LEU A 311 -5.77 -14.28 4.13
C LEU A 311 -5.76 -15.81 4.27
N GLN A 312 -6.79 -16.36 4.90
CA GLN A 312 -6.96 -17.79 5.05
C GLN A 312 -8.37 -18.18 4.58
N ILE A 313 -8.43 -19.20 3.75
CA ILE A 313 -9.66 -19.75 3.18
C ILE A 313 -9.51 -21.26 3.13
N SER A 314 -10.53 -21.96 3.61
CA SER A 314 -10.57 -23.42 3.70
C SER A 314 -11.61 -24.06 2.78
N SER A 315 -12.53 -23.27 2.21
CA SER A 315 -13.63 -23.78 1.41
C SER A 315 -14.10 -22.83 0.30
N ALA A 316 -14.74 -23.38 -0.73
CA ALA A 316 -15.38 -22.60 -1.79
C ALA A 316 -16.50 -21.68 -1.25
N ARG A 317 -17.13 -22.06 -0.13
CA ARG A 317 -18.13 -21.23 0.55
C ARG A 317 -17.50 -19.99 1.16
N GLU A 318 -16.38 -20.14 1.86
CA GLU A 318 -15.63 -18.98 2.36
C GLU A 318 -15.15 -18.10 1.20
N MET A 319 -14.68 -18.72 0.12
CA MET A 319 -14.29 -18.00 -1.10
C MET A 319 -15.43 -17.16 -1.71
N SER A 320 -16.69 -17.61 -1.61
CA SER A 320 -17.83 -16.86 -2.17
C SER A 320 -18.05 -15.48 -1.53
N ASP A 321 -17.56 -15.27 -0.31
CA ASP A 321 -17.62 -13.98 0.39
C ASP A 321 -16.26 -13.24 0.42
N THR A 322 -15.22 -13.84 -0.14
CA THR A 322 -13.86 -13.28 -0.19
C THR A 322 -13.75 -12.23 -1.30
N ILE A 323 -13.22 -11.06 -0.96
CA ILE A 323 -12.90 -9.97 -1.87
C ILE A 323 -11.42 -10.03 -2.30
N ILE A 324 -10.52 -10.32 -1.36
CA ILE A 324 -9.09 -10.54 -1.63
C ILE A 324 -8.56 -11.71 -0.81
N THR A 325 -7.57 -12.42 -1.35
CA THR A 325 -6.86 -13.51 -0.68
C THR A 325 -5.50 -13.77 -1.36
N PHE A 326 -4.66 -14.64 -0.79
CA PHE A 326 -3.42 -15.04 -1.44
C PHE A 326 -3.69 -15.69 -2.81
N THR A 327 -2.84 -15.39 -3.79
CA THR A 327 -3.01 -15.82 -5.17
C THR A 327 -3.07 -17.35 -5.30
N ASP A 328 -2.27 -18.09 -4.55
CA ASP A 328 -2.29 -19.56 -4.56
C ASP A 328 -3.61 -20.15 -4.02
N LEU A 329 -4.24 -19.48 -3.06
CA LEU A 329 -5.57 -19.83 -2.58
C LEU A 329 -6.64 -19.46 -3.61
N ALA A 330 -6.55 -18.27 -4.21
CA ALA A 330 -7.50 -17.85 -5.23
C ALA A 330 -7.50 -18.81 -6.43
N ASP A 331 -6.33 -19.23 -6.90
CA ASP A 331 -6.16 -20.17 -8.01
C ASP A 331 -6.78 -21.55 -7.79
N LYS A 332 -6.91 -21.99 -6.53
CA LYS A 332 -7.57 -23.28 -6.20
C LYS A 332 -9.07 -23.26 -6.47
N TYR A 333 -9.70 -22.10 -6.36
CA TYR A 333 -11.16 -21.97 -6.39
C TYR A 333 -11.68 -21.15 -7.59
N MET A 334 -10.87 -20.26 -8.17
CA MET A 334 -11.28 -19.39 -9.27
C MET A 334 -11.07 -20.06 -10.63
N ASP A 335 -12.09 -20.02 -11.47
CA ASP A 335 -11.93 -20.12 -12.91
C ASP A 335 -11.78 -18.70 -13.49
N TRP A 336 -10.54 -18.26 -13.68
CA TRP A 336 -10.22 -16.93 -14.21
C TRP A 336 -10.71 -16.68 -15.64
N LYS A 337 -11.07 -17.73 -16.39
CA LYS A 337 -11.67 -17.56 -17.73
C LYS A 337 -13.12 -17.10 -17.62
N SER A 338 -13.90 -17.76 -16.76
CA SER A 338 -15.33 -17.46 -16.58
C SER A 338 -15.62 -16.43 -15.48
N GLY A 339 -14.67 -16.19 -14.57
CA GLY A 339 -14.84 -15.38 -13.37
C GLY A 339 -15.62 -16.06 -12.26
N LYS A 340 -15.96 -17.35 -12.41
CA LYS A 340 -16.78 -18.09 -11.44
C LYS A 340 -15.91 -18.78 -10.40
N ILE A 341 -16.45 -18.89 -9.19
CA ILE A 341 -15.90 -19.71 -8.11
C ILE A 341 -16.40 -21.15 -8.35
N GLY A 342 -15.48 -22.06 -8.61
CA GLY A 342 -15.76 -23.49 -8.79
C GLY A 342 -15.64 -24.27 -7.49
N SER A 343 -16.31 -25.42 -7.40
CA SER A 343 -15.92 -26.47 -6.47
C SER A 343 -14.58 -27.04 -6.97
N THR A 344 -13.54 -26.96 -6.13
CA THR A 344 -12.15 -27.47 -6.32
C THR A 344 -11.97 -28.41 -7.52
N LYS A 345 -11.05 -28.06 -8.43
CA LYS A 345 -10.44 -29.06 -9.32
C LYS A 345 -9.77 -30.10 -8.43
N LYS A 346 -10.35 -31.31 -8.35
CA LYS A 346 -9.74 -32.46 -7.69
C LYS A 346 -8.48 -32.90 -8.42
#